data_AF-A0A151RLY5-F1
#
_entry.id   AF-A0A151RLY5-F1
#
_cell.length_a   1.000
_cell.length_b   1.000
_cell.length_c   1.000
_cell.angle_alpha   90.00
_cell.angle_beta   90.00
_cell.angle_gamma   90.00
#
_symmetry.space_group_name_H-M   'P 1'
#
loop_
_entity.id
_entity.type
_entity.pdbx_description
1 polymer ?
#
loop_
_entity_poly.entity_id
_entity_poly.type
_entity_poly.pdbx_seq_one_letter_code
_entity_poly.pdbx_strand_id
1 'polypeptide(L)' 'MDSETSFSHVALPVFNGENYNLWAVKMETYLEVMNLWEAVEEDYEILLLPDNPTMA' A
#
# COMPACT_ATOMS: atom_id res chain seq x y z
N MET A 1 26.57 -6.63 -14.02
CA MET A 1 25.35 -5.82 -14.21
C MET A 1 24.39 -6.32 -13.18
N ASP A 2 24.35 -5.70 -12.01
CA ASP A 2 23.29 -5.87 -11.01
C ASP A 2 23.41 -4.62 -10.15
N SER A 3 22.95 -3.49 -10.71
CA SER A 3 22.71 -2.31 -9.90
C SER A 3 21.49 -2.61 -9.06
N GLU A 4 21.71 -3.30 -7.95
CA GLU A 4 20.80 -3.34 -6.82
C GLU A 4 20.79 -1.93 -6.23
N THR A 5 20.18 -1.00 -6.97
CA THR A 5 19.90 0.34 -6.50
C THR A 5 19.00 0.16 -5.32
N SER A 6 19.56 0.37 -4.13
CA SER A 6 18.89 0.35 -2.85
C SER A 6 17.61 1.18 -2.91
N PHE A 7 16.49 0.55 -3.27
CA PHE A 7 15.15 1.15 -3.28
C PHE A 7 14.67 1.50 -1.86
N SER A 8 15.44 1.08 -0.84
CA SER A 8 15.23 1.40 0.58
C SER A 8 15.29 2.90 0.92
N HIS A 9 15.61 3.79 -0.04
CA HIS A 9 15.72 5.23 0.19
C HIS A 9 14.52 6.07 -0.25
N VAL A 10 13.50 5.50 -0.91
CA VAL A 10 12.28 6.26 -1.19
C VAL A 10 11.46 6.31 0.09
N ALA A 11 11.42 7.49 0.72
CA ALA A 11 10.63 7.71 1.92
C ALA A 11 9.15 7.45 1.62
N LEU A 12 8.53 6.59 2.44
CA LEU A 12 7.10 6.32 2.35
C LEU A 12 6.29 7.63 2.45
N PRO A 13 5.30 7.85 1.58
CA PRO A 13 4.44 9.01 1.69
C PRO A 13 3.52 8.85 2.91
N VAL A 14 3.89 9.48 4.02
CA VAL A 14 3.08 9.48 5.25
C VAL A 14 1.98 10.55 5.15
N PHE A 15 0.74 10.17 5.48
CA PHE A 15 -0.37 11.11 5.51
C PHE A 15 -0.35 11.95 6.79
N ASN A 16 -0.40 13.27 6.65
CA ASN A 16 -0.36 14.21 7.76
C ASN A 16 -1.73 14.83 8.08
N GLY A 17 -2.81 14.39 7.42
CA GLY A 17 -4.16 14.94 7.60
C GLY A 17 -4.54 16.06 6.63
N GLU A 18 -3.62 16.56 5.80
CA GLU A 18 -3.86 17.64 4.84
C GLU A 18 -3.59 17.19 3.40
N ASN A 19 -4.21 17.88 2.43
CA ASN A 19 -3.99 17.66 0.99
C ASN A 19 -4.11 16.19 0.56
N TYR A 20 -5.20 15.52 0.97
CA TYR A 20 -5.48 14.13 0.66
C TYR A 20 -5.24 13.77 -0.82
N ASN A 21 -5.71 14.61 -1.75
CA ASN A 21 -5.53 14.37 -3.20
C ASN A 21 -4.05 14.25 -3.59
N LEU A 22 -3.17 15.09 -3.03
CA LEU A 22 -1.75 15.03 -3.32
C LEU A 22 -1.09 13.81 -2.66
N TRP A 23 -1.52 13.45 -1.46
CA TRP A 23 -1.04 12.25 -0.78
C TRP A 23 -1.45 10.98 -1.52
N ALA A 24 -2.70 10.90 -1.97
CA ALA A 24 -3.23 9.75 -2.71
C ALA A 24 -2.43 9.51 -4.00
N VAL A 25 -2.21 10.55 -4.82
CA VAL A 25 -1.39 10.45 -6.03
C VAL A 25 0.04 9.98 -5.71
N LYS A 26 0.66 10.50 -4.63
CA LYS A 26 2.00 10.04 -4.21
C LYS A 26 2.01 8.58 -3.78
N MET A 27 0.98 8.12 -3.07
CA MET A 27 0.87 6.75 -2.59
C MET A 27 0.63 5.78 -3.75
N GLU A 28 -0.23 6.13 -4.69
CA GLU A 28 -0.49 5.38 -5.92
C GLU A 28 0.79 5.19 -6.74
N THR A 29 1.48 6.28 -7.09
CA THR A 29 2.75 6.21 -7.83
C THR A 29 3.83 5.43 -7.08
N TYR A 30 3.90 5.53 -5.75
CA TYR A 30 4.83 4.73 -4.95
C TYR A 30 4.55 3.23 -5.11
N LEU A 31 3.29 2.81 -5.05
CA LEU A 31 2.90 1.41 -5.19
C LEU A 31 3.12 0.90 -6.61
N GLU A 32 2.83 1.70 -7.64
CA GLU A 32 3.08 1.36 -9.04
C GLU A 32 4.58 1.13 -9.31
N VAL A 33 5.44 2.05 -8.88
CA VAL A 33 6.90 1.95 -9.08
C VAL A 33 7.49 0.75 -8.34
N MET A 34 6.92 0.38 -7.19
CA MET A 34 7.35 -0.79 -6.41
C MET A 34 6.73 -2.10 -6.92
N ASN A 35 5.92 -2.07 -7.98
CA ASN A 35 5.12 -3.20 -8.47
C ASN A 35 4.29 -3.86 -7.34
N LEU A 36 3.81 -3.04 -6.39
CA LEU A 36 2.94 -3.44 -5.28
C LEU A 36 1.47 -3.13 -5.56
N TRP A 37 1.19 -2.34 -6.61
CA TRP A 37 -0.16 -1.98 -7.03
C TRP A 37 -1.00 -3.19 -7.45
N GLU A 38 -0.36 -4.24 -7.99
CA GLU A 38 -1.02 -5.52 -8.33
C GLU A 38 -1.80 -6.10 -7.15
N ALA A 39 -1.27 -6.03 -5.92
CA ALA A 39 -1.97 -6.51 -4.73
C ALA A 39 -3.18 -5.65 -4.29
N VAL A 40 -3.29 -4.42 -4.81
CA VAL A 40 -4.40 -3.50 -4.55
C VAL A 40 -5.45 -3.58 -5.66
N GLU A 41 -5.01 -3.79 -6.91
CA GLU A 41 -5.86 -3.90 -8.10
C GLU A 41 -6.48 -5.28 -8.28
N GLU A 42 -5.72 -6.34 -7.99
CA GLU A 42 -6.30 -7.67 -8.00
C GLU A 42 -7.35 -7.71 -6.89
N ASP A 43 -8.60 -8.00 -7.28
CA ASP A 43 -9.72 -8.27 -6.39
C ASP A 43 -9.39 -9.50 -5.53
N TYR A 44 -8.48 -9.33 -4.58
CA TYR A 44 -8.11 -10.35 -3.62
C TYR A 44 -9.37 -10.63 -2.82
N GLU A 45 -9.86 -11.87 -2.90
CA GLU A 45 -10.97 -12.29 -2.07
C GLU A 45 -10.55 -12.17 -0.61
N ILE A 46 -10.99 -11.07 0.03
CA ILE A 46 -10.82 -10.90 1.46
C ILE A 46 -11.66 -12.00 2.11
N LEU A 47 -10.98 -13.02 2.64
CA LEU A 47 -11.63 -14.05 3.44
C LEU A 47 -12.43 -13.35 4.54
N LEU A 48 -13.72 -13.65 4.62
CA LEU A 48 -14.58 -13.13 5.67
C LEU A 48 -13.92 -13.40 7.02
N LEU A 49 -13.74 -12.34 7.81
CA LEU A 49 -13.23 -12.48 9.17
C LEU A 49 -14.11 -13.50 9.91
N PRO A 50 -13.51 -14.42 10.69
CA PRO A 50 -14.31 -15.33 11.50
C PRO A 50 -15.21 -14.53 12.44
N ASP A 51 -16.44 -15.03 12.65
CA ASP A 51 -17.37 -14.42 13.59
C ASP A 51 -16.69 -14.18 14.93
N ASN A 52 -16.85 -12.96 15.46
CA ASN A 52 -16.33 -12.65 16.79
C ASN A 52 -16.84 -13.72 17.76
N PRO A 53 -15.97 -14.41 18.52
CA PRO A 53 -16.42 -15.35 19.51
C PRO A 53 -17.29 -14.56 20.48
N THR A 54 -18.59 -14.84 20.48
CA THR A 54 -19.54 -14.20 21.37
C THR A 54 -19.03 -14.48 22.78
N MET A 55 -18.66 -13.40 23.47
CA MET A 55 -18.36 -13.43 24.90
C MET A 55 -19.60 -14.00 25.58
N ALA A 56 -19.49 -15.24 26.06
CA ALA A 56 -20.55 -15.92 26.84
C ALA A 56 -20.80 -15.18 28.16
#